data_AF-A0A5N7AT67-F1
#
_entry.id   AF-A0A5N7AT67-F1
#
_cell.length_a   1.000
_cell.length_b   1.000
_cell.length_c   1.000
_cell.angle_alpha   90.00
_cell.angle_beta   90.00
_cell.angle_gamma   90.00
#
_symmetry.space_group_name_H-M   'P 1'
#
loop_
_entity.id
_entity.type
_entity.pdbx_description
1 polymer ?
#
loop_
_entity_poly.entity_id
_entity_poly.type
_entity_poly.pdbx_seq_one_letter_code
_entity_poly.pdbx_strand_id
1 'polypeptide(L)'
;MYTILAVGTLHLNRTAPNNKMWQLAETYFWQRAIKLYQAALTSNVTVQNVDALLSTCMFMGIVSLCPQGITPADSWVFSDKPDAMNWLCLQGGIRCIITLVQSFIDSSIWASPFQEAHKDELQLFENTIQQGRKGLDPDLADLCGIDESTTAQTNPYYEALRMLTALFDLERSFENSAKCTTFIGRFTTDFLALLRQKDPPALLILAQWIGLMCTMSHWQPWIFGRLVTEGIAICMYLEHNPDPRISRLMEFPASACGYSSRECSTSPLNMSLNLKRSA
;
A
#
# COMPACT_ATOMS: atom_id res chain seq x y z
N MET A 1 22.49 10.10 -0.52
CA MET A 1 23.48 9.01 -0.29
C MET A 1 23.05 8.03 0.80
N TYR A 2 22.76 8.46 2.05
CA TYR A 2 22.36 7.55 3.13
C TYR A 2 21.14 6.68 2.81
N THR A 3 20.12 7.25 2.17
CA THR A 3 18.92 6.50 1.76
C THR A 3 19.25 5.35 0.81
N ILE A 4 20.15 5.57 -0.15
CA ILE A 4 20.59 4.54 -1.12
C ILE A 4 21.35 3.42 -0.39
N LEU A 5 22.29 3.78 0.50
CA LEU A 5 23.03 2.81 1.31
C LEU A 5 22.10 2.00 2.21
N ALA A 6 21.07 2.65 2.76
CA ALA A 6 20.09 2.02 3.62
C ALA A 6 19.21 1.03 2.83
N VAL A 7 18.76 1.37 1.61
CA VAL A 7 18.03 0.44 0.72
C VAL A 7 18.92 -0.73 0.28
N GLY A 8 20.17 -0.46 -0.09
CA GLY A 8 21.11 -1.53 -0.46
C GLY A 8 21.35 -2.50 0.70
N THR A 9 21.53 -1.98 1.92
CA THR A 9 21.74 -2.81 3.11
C THR A 9 20.47 -3.57 3.51
N LEU A 10 19.30 -2.93 3.40
CA LEU A 10 17.99 -3.57 3.56
C LEU A 10 17.87 -4.77 2.62
N HIS A 11 18.18 -4.60 1.34
CA HIS A 11 18.15 -5.69 0.36
C HIS A 11 19.05 -6.85 0.81
N LEU A 12 20.30 -6.57 1.20
CA LEU A 12 21.23 -7.61 1.69
C LEU A 12 20.70 -8.33 2.93
N ASN A 13 20.12 -7.61 3.90
CA ASN A 13 19.54 -8.22 5.10
C ASN A 13 18.33 -9.11 4.81
N ARG A 14 17.61 -8.87 3.71
CA ARG A 14 16.46 -9.69 3.31
C ARG A 14 16.87 -10.89 2.44
N THR A 15 17.91 -10.76 1.61
CA THR A 15 18.40 -11.88 0.77
C THR A 15 19.35 -12.82 1.51
N ALA A 16 20.10 -12.32 2.50
CA ALA A 16 21.03 -13.08 3.31
C ALA A 16 20.88 -12.69 4.79
N PRO A 17 19.86 -13.24 5.48
CA PRO A 17 19.56 -12.89 6.86
C PRO A 17 20.65 -13.35 7.83
N ASN A 18 20.58 -12.85 9.07
CA ASN A 18 21.44 -13.20 10.22
C ASN A 18 22.85 -12.58 10.25
N ASN A 19 23.14 -11.59 9.41
CA ASN A 19 24.36 -10.80 9.53
C ASN A 19 24.14 -9.59 10.47
N LYS A 20 24.65 -9.68 11.70
CA LYS A 20 24.52 -8.61 12.71
C LYS A 20 25.13 -7.27 12.27
N MET A 21 26.22 -7.30 11.49
CA MET A 21 26.87 -6.08 11.00
C MET A 21 25.98 -5.35 10.00
N TRP A 22 25.32 -6.08 9.10
CA TRP A 22 24.39 -5.49 8.14
C TRP A 22 23.12 -4.99 8.82
N GLN A 23 22.60 -5.67 9.85
CA GLN A 23 21.46 -5.19 10.63
C GLN A 23 21.77 -3.86 11.34
N LEU A 24 22.97 -3.75 11.93
CA LEU A 24 23.42 -2.51 12.55
C LEU A 24 23.61 -1.39 11.51
N ALA A 25 24.20 -1.71 10.35
CA ALA A 25 24.38 -0.77 9.26
C ALA A 25 23.05 -0.28 8.68
N GLU A 26 22.07 -1.16 8.48
CA GLU A 26 20.70 -0.81 8.04
C GLU A 26 20.09 0.20 9.01
N THR A 27 20.12 -0.10 10.31
CA THR A 27 19.59 0.78 11.36
C THR A 27 20.29 2.14 11.36
N TYR A 28 21.62 2.15 11.28
CA TYR A 28 22.42 3.37 11.26
C TYR A 28 22.12 4.25 10.05
N PHE A 29 22.11 3.67 8.85
CA PHE A 29 21.84 4.42 7.63
C PHE A 29 20.41 4.94 7.58
N TRP A 30 19.42 4.18 8.06
CA TRP A 30 18.05 4.66 8.16
C TRP A 30 17.89 5.81 9.14
N GLN A 31 18.48 5.69 10.33
CA GLN A 31 18.43 6.77 11.32
C GLN A 31 19.00 8.07 10.75
N ARG A 32 20.11 7.99 10.01
CA ARG A 32 20.75 9.16 9.40
C ARG A 32 19.96 9.70 8.21
N ALA A 33 19.41 8.82 7.36
CA ALA A 33 18.56 9.20 6.24
C ALA A 33 17.30 9.94 6.72
N ILE A 34 16.61 9.43 7.74
CA ILE A 34 15.40 10.05 8.32
C ILE A 34 15.72 11.43 8.90
N LYS A 35 16.78 11.55 9.71
CA LYS A 35 17.19 12.84 10.29
C LYS A 35 17.50 13.89 9.22
N LEU A 36 18.25 13.51 8.18
CA LEU A 36 18.60 14.43 7.10
C LEU A 36 17.39 14.80 6.25
N TYR A 37 16.49 13.85 5.99
CA TYR A 37 15.28 14.11 5.25
C TYR A 37 14.34 15.05 6.01
N GLN A 38 14.16 14.83 7.32
CA GLN A 38 13.38 15.71 8.17
C GLN A 38 13.96 17.14 8.15
N ALA A 39 15.28 17.29 8.29
CA ALA A 39 15.94 18.59 8.21
C ALA A 39 15.73 19.25 6.85
N ALA A 40 15.85 18.49 5.75
CA ALA A 40 15.63 18.98 4.40
C ALA A 40 14.18 19.44 4.18
N LEU A 41 13.18 18.71 4.70
CA LEU A 41 11.77 19.10 4.65
C LEU A 41 11.45 20.37 5.46
N THR A 42 12.18 20.62 6.56
CA THR A 42 12.03 21.85 7.35
C THR A 42 12.84 23.03 6.82
N SER A 43 13.69 22.80 5.81
CA SER A 43 14.51 23.84 5.17
C SER A 43 13.85 24.33 3.88
N ASN A 44 14.38 25.41 3.30
CA ASN A 44 13.91 25.89 2.01
C ASN A 44 14.19 24.86 0.91
N VAL A 45 13.16 24.52 0.13
CA VAL A 45 13.32 23.74 -1.10
C VAL A 45 14.06 24.59 -2.13
N THR A 46 15.07 24.00 -2.76
CA THR A 46 15.88 24.63 -3.81
C THR A 46 16.08 23.69 -4.98
N VAL A 47 16.50 24.25 -6.12
CA VAL A 47 16.89 23.47 -7.31
C VAL A 47 17.97 22.43 -6.99
N GLN A 48 18.84 22.70 -6.01
CA GLN A 48 19.94 21.80 -5.65
C GLN A 48 19.50 20.63 -4.75
N ASN A 49 18.39 20.76 -4.02
CA ASN A 49 17.93 19.73 -3.08
C ASN A 49 16.69 18.95 -3.55
N VAL A 50 15.99 19.42 -4.58
CA VAL A 50 14.75 18.81 -5.09
C VAL A 50 14.94 17.34 -5.49
N ASP A 51 16.00 17.01 -6.23
CA ASP A 51 16.26 15.65 -6.66
C ASP A 51 16.51 14.72 -5.46
N ALA A 52 17.22 15.22 -4.46
CA ALA A 52 17.51 14.47 -3.24
C ALA A 52 16.26 14.25 -2.40
N LEU A 53 15.37 15.24 -2.31
CA LEU A 53 14.08 15.14 -1.62
C LEU A 53 13.18 14.10 -2.28
N LEU A 54 12.97 14.20 -3.60
CA LEU A 54 12.12 13.29 -4.36
C LEU A 54 12.64 11.86 -4.28
N SER A 55 13.93 11.65 -4.58
CA SER A 55 14.56 10.32 -4.52
C SER A 55 14.44 9.72 -3.12
N THR A 56 14.71 10.52 -2.08
CA THR A 56 14.66 10.06 -0.70
C THR A 56 13.23 9.67 -0.29
N CYS A 57 12.22 10.44 -0.72
CA CYS A 57 10.82 10.10 -0.49
C CYS A 57 10.44 8.76 -1.12
N MET A 58 10.82 8.53 -2.38
CA MET A 58 10.55 7.26 -3.08
C MET A 58 11.19 6.07 -2.35
N PHE A 59 12.46 6.19 -1.97
CA PHE A 59 13.15 5.13 -1.26
C PHE A 59 12.59 4.87 0.14
N MET A 60 12.12 5.89 0.86
CA MET A 60 11.41 5.69 2.14
C MET A 60 10.11 4.88 1.97
N GLY A 61 9.39 5.09 0.87
CA GLY A 61 8.21 4.29 0.51
C GLY A 61 8.56 2.80 0.44
N ILE A 62 9.66 2.44 -0.23
CA ILE A 62 10.13 1.06 -0.37
C ILE A 62 10.40 0.41 1.00
N VAL A 63 11.03 1.13 1.93
CA VAL A 63 11.37 0.58 3.26
C VAL A 63 10.14 0.21 4.06
N SER A 64 9.11 1.05 3.99
CA SER A 64 7.88 0.79 4.72
C SER A 64 7.18 -0.50 4.26
N LEU A 65 7.54 -1.02 3.08
CA LEU A 65 7.08 -2.30 2.53
C LEU A 65 8.00 -3.48 2.84
N CYS A 66 9.12 -3.28 3.54
CA CYS A 66 10.13 -4.32 3.81
C CYS A 66 10.47 -4.49 5.31
N PRO A 67 9.50 -4.49 6.24
CA PRO A 67 9.81 -4.63 7.66
C PRO A 67 10.39 -6.02 7.96
N GLN A 68 11.19 -6.11 9.02
CA GLN A 68 11.82 -7.36 9.42
C GLN A 68 10.89 -8.14 10.36
N GLY A 69 10.66 -9.42 10.07
CA GLY A 69 10.06 -10.37 11.01
C GLY A 69 8.62 -10.07 11.44
N ILE A 70 7.85 -9.35 10.61
CA ILE A 70 6.44 -9.09 10.89
C ILE A 70 5.60 -10.36 10.74
N THR A 71 4.59 -10.49 11.58
CA THR A 71 3.58 -11.53 11.50
C THR A 71 2.20 -10.92 11.28
N PRO A 72 1.19 -11.68 10.83
CA PRO A 72 -0.17 -11.15 10.65
C PRO A 72 -0.76 -10.56 11.93
N ALA A 73 -0.35 -11.06 13.10
CA ALA A 73 -0.78 -10.55 14.39
C ALA A 73 -0.23 -9.14 14.71
N ASP A 74 0.85 -8.72 14.05
CA ASP A 74 1.43 -7.38 14.18
C ASP A 74 0.76 -6.34 13.27
N SER A 75 -0.18 -6.76 12.43
CA SER A 75 -0.87 -5.89 11.49
C SER A 75 -1.66 -4.79 12.20
N TRP A 76 -1.75 -3.65 11.52
CA TRP A 76 -2.49 -2.49 11.98
C TRP A 76 -3.99 -2.78 12.17
N VAL A 77 -4.56 -3.77 11.48
CA VAL A 77 -5.99 -4.13 11.64
C VAL A 77 -6.32 -4.66 13.03
N PHE A 78 -5.33 -5.20 13.75
CA PHE A 78 -5.45 -5.66 15.14
C PHE A 78 -4.87 -4.69 16.17
N SER A 79 -4.39 -3.54 15.73
CA SER A 79 -3.78 -2.52 16.59
C SER A 79 -4.71 -1.32 16.75
N ASP A 80 -4.66 -0.70 17.92
CA ASP A 80 -5.33 0.59 18.18
C ASP A 80 -4.33 1.75 18.21
N LYS A 81 -3.05 1.48 17.93
CA LYS A 81 -2.03 2.53 17.90
C LYS A 81 -2.25 3.43 16.68
N PRO A 82 -2.27 4.77 16.86
CA PRO A 82 -2.48 5.71 15.76
C PRO A 82 -1.46 5.59 14.61
N ASP A 83 -0.25 5.15 14.92
CA ASP A 83 0.88 5.04 13.99
C ASP A 83 0.98 3.67 13.28
N ALA A 84 0.16 2.68 13.66
CA ALA A 84 0.25 1.32 13.10
C ALA A 84 0.02 1.29 11.58
N MET A 85 -0.85 2.17 11.06
CA MET A 85 -1.16 2.27 9.64
C MET A 85 -0.21 3.23 8.87
N ASN A 86 0.80 3.81 9.52
CA ASN A 86 1.67 4.83 8.90
C ASN A 86 2.34 4.37 7.62
N TRP A 87 2.61 3.08 7.50
CA TRP A 87 3.19 2.51 6.29
C TRP A 87 2.36 2.76 5.02
N LEU A 88 1.02 2.76 5.11
CA LEU A 88 0.13 3.08 3.99
C LEU A 88 0.15 4.58 3.74
N CYS A 89 0.05 5.36 4.82
CA CYS A 89 0.09 6.83 4.74
C CYS A 89 1.38 7.33 4.07
N LEU A 90 2.52 6.67 4.33
CA LEU A 90 3.82 7.03 3.74
C LEU A 90 3.85 6.85 2.22
N GLN A 91 3.01 5.98 1.65
CA GLN A 91 2.96 5.77 0.20
C GLN A 91 2.42 7.01 -0.54
N GLY A 92 1.51 7.75 0.07
CA GLY A 92 1.03 9.04 -0.46
C GLY A 92 2.04 10.18 -0.36
N GLY A 93 3.19 9.96 0.31
CA GLY A 93 4.19 11.00 0.59
C GLY A 93 4.74 11.66 -0.68
N ILE A 94 4.95 10.90 -1.75
CA ILE A 94 5.52 11.43 -2.99
C ILE A 94 4.63 12.52 -3.62
N ARG A 95 3.31 12.34 -3.60
CA ARG A 95 2.34 13.32 -4.11
C ARG A 95 2.38 14.63 -3.32
N CYS A 96 2.54 14.52 -1.99
CA CYS A 96 2.73 15.67 -1.13
C CYS A 96 4.04 16.41 -1.44
N ILE A 97 5.14 15.68 -1.65
CA ILE A 97 6.43 16.30 -2.01
C ILE A 97 6.37 16.94 -3.39
N ILE A 98 5.76 16.29 -4.39
CA ILE A 98 5.57 16.87 -5.72
C ILE A 98 4.85 18.22 -5.62
N THR A 99 3.78 18.30 -4.84
CA THR A 99 3.04 19.55 -4.60
C THR A 99 3.95 20.63 -3.96
N LEU A 100 4.81 20.24 -3.02
CA LEU A 100 5.74 21.15 -2.35
C LEU A 100 6.84 21.67 -3.31
N VAL A 101 7.32 20.84 -4.23
CA VAL A 101 8.46 21.15 -5.11
C VAL A 101 8.03 21.58 -6.53
N GLN A 102 6.75 21.86 -6.75
CA GLN A 102 6.16 22.10 -8.07
C GLN A 102 6.94 23.12 -8.92
N SER A 103 7.45 24.21 -8.32
CA SER A 103 8.21 25.25 -9.01
C SER A 103 9.59 24.81 -9.52
N PHE A 104 10.09 23.67 -9.05
CA PHE A 104 11.42 23.15 -9.38
C PHE A 104 11.37 21.83 -10.14
N ILE A 105 10.18 21.24 -10.30
CA ILE A 105 10.02 19.89 -10.86
C ILE A 105 10.52 19.79 -12.29
N ASP A 106 10.31 20.83 -13.11
CA ASP A 106 10.75 20.87 -14.51
C ASP A 106 12.28 20.90 -14.66
N SER A 107 12.98 21.33 -13.61
CA SER A 107 14.44 21.33 -13.55
C SER A 107 15.03 20.07 -12.88
N SER A 108 14.16 19.18 -12.37
CA SER A 108 14.57 17.94 -11.70
C SER A 108 14.89 16.84 -12.71
N ILE A 109 15.79 15.93 -12.32
CA ILE A 109 16.01 14.69 -13.09
C ILE A 109 14.75 13.81 -13.19
N TRP A 110 13.77 14.04 -12.31
CA TRP A 110 12.51 13.30 -12.26
C TRP A 110 11.40 13.89 -13.16
N ALA A 111 11.66 15.00 -13.84
CA ALA A 111 10.67 15.66 -14.71
C ALA A 111 10.10 14.70 -15.77
N SER A 112 10.94 14.08 -16.60
CA SER A 112 10.49 13.14 -17.64
C SER A 112 9.80 11.91 -17.06
N PRO A 113 10.39 11.20 -16.07
CA PRO A 113 9.71 10.06 -15.43
C PRO A 113 8.33 10.38 -14.87
N PHE A 114 8.13 11.55 -14.25
CA PHE A 114 6.83 11.95 -13.75
C PHE A 114 5.83 12.30 -14.85
N GLN A 115 6.28 12.96 -15.92
CA GLN A 115 5.42 13.24 -17.07
C GLN A 115 4.97 11.95 -17.78
N GLU A 116 5.86 10.97 -17.91
CA GLU A 116 5.56 9.65 -18.46
C GLU A 116 4.58 8.89 -17.56
N ALA A 117 4.85 8.81 -16.25
CA ALA A 117 3.95 8.17 -15.29
C ALA A 117 2.56 8.80 -15.28
N HIS A 118 2.48 10.13 -15.39
CA HIS A 118 1.20 10.83 -15.49
C HIS A 118 0.47 10.51 -16.78
N LYS A 119 1.15 10.45 -17.94
CA LYS A 119 0.50 10.05 -19.20
C LYS A 119 -0.06 8.63 -19.14
N ASP A 120 0.71 7.69 -18.59
CA ASP A 120 0.27 6.31 -18.39
C ASP A 120 -0.95 6.23 -17.47
N GLU A 121 -0.98 7.07 -16.41
CA GLU A 121 -2.10 7.20 -15.49
C GLU A 121 -3.37 7.70 -16.20
N LEU A 122 -3.29 8.77 -16.99
CA LEU A 122 -4.44 9.29 -17.74
C LEU A 122 -5.01 8.22 -18.68
N GLN A 123 -4.13 7.48 -19.36
CA GLN A 123 -4.55 6.40 -20.26
C GLN A 123 -5.25 5.26 -19.52
N LEU A 124 -4.77 4.91 -18.33
CA LEU A 124 -5.28 3.79 -17.54
C LEU A 124 -6.56 4.12 -16.77
N PHE A 125 -6.68 5.34 -16.24
CA PHE A 125 -7.74 5.68 -15.27
C PHE A 125 -8.76 6.70 -15.76
N GLU A 126 -8.42 7.61 -16.69
CA GLU A 126 -9.36 8.66 -17.11
C GLU A 126 -10.28 8.27 -18.28
N ASN A 127 -9.93 7.21 -19.03
CA ASN A 127 -10.76 6.70 -20.12
C ASN A 127 -11.98 5.89 -19.64
N THR A 128 -12.16 5.73 -18.33
CA THR A 128 -13.14 4.83 -17.71
C THR A 128 -14.23 5.64 -17.03
N ILE A 129 -15.40 5.75 -17.68
CA ILE A 129 -16.72 6.19 -17.18
C ILE A 129 -16.68 6.96 -15.84
N GLN A 130 -16.83 8.29 -15.90
CA GLN A 130 -16.64 9.16 -14.73
C GLN A 130 -17.71 9.04 -13.64
N GLN A 131 -18.90 8.52 -13.95
CA GLN A 131 -20.01 8.41 -13.01
C GLN A 131 -20.62 7.01 -13.03
N GLY A 132 -21.08 6.55 -11.86
CA GLY A 132 -21.92 5.39 -11.74
C GLY A 132 -21.18 4.07 -11.54
N ARG A 133 -21.92 2.98 -11.36
CA ARG A 133 -21.37 1.64 -11.06
C ARG A 133 -20.97 0.82 -12.29
N LYS A 134 -21.21 1.32 -13.51
CA LYS A 134 -20.96 0.56 -14.75
C LYS A 134 -19.50 0.12 -14.86
N GLY A 135 -19.28 -1.18 -15.01
CA GLY A 135 -17.95 -1.80 -15.13
C GLY A 135 -17.30 -2.18 -13.80
N LEU A 136 -17.88 -1.80 -12.66
CA LEU A 136 -17.42 -2.25 -11.35
C LEU A 136 -17.95 -3.67 -11.05
N ASP A 137 -17.23 -4.39 -10.18
CA ASP A 137 -17.74 -5.63 -9.61
C ASP A 137 -19.05 -5.34 -8.84
N PRO A 138 -20.16 -6.06 -9.13
CA PRO A 138 -21.45 -5.77 -8.52
C PRO A 138 -21.47 -5.91 -6.99
N ASP A 139 -20.82 -6.93 -6.44
CA ASP A 139 -20.80 -7.19 -5.00
C ASP A 139 -19.99 -6.10 -4.27
N LEU A 140 -18.84 -5.67 -4.83
CA LEU A 140 -18.05 -4.55 -4.30
C LEU A 140 -18.80 -3.22 -4.42
N ALA A 141 -19.46 -2.95 -5.55
CA ALA A 141 -20.25 -1.74 -5.73
C ALA A 141 -21.40 -1.67 -4.72
N ASP A 142 -22.10 -2.77 -4.48
CA ASP A 142 -23.20 -2.82 -3.50
C ASP A 142 -22.69 -2.68 -2.06
N LEU A 143 -21.55 -3.28 -1.71
CA LEU A 143 -20.92 -3.10 -0.40
C LEU A 143 -20.49 -1.66 -0.15
N CYS A 144 -19.99 -0.99 -1.19
CA CYS A 144 -19.56 0.41 -1.12
C CYS A 144 -20.71 1.40 -1.24
N GLY A 145 -21.95 0.94 -1.47
CA GLY A 145 -23.11 1.82 -1.69
C GLY A 145 -22.97 2.68 -2.95
N ILE A 146 -22.40 2.12 -4.03
CA ILE A 146 -22.20 2.80 -5.31
C ILE A 146 -23.36 2.46 -6.26
N ASP A 147 -24.08 3.50 -6.67
CA ASP A 147 -25.16 3.44 -7.64
C ASP A 147 -24.79 4.17 -8.96
N GLU A 148 -25.75 4.33 -9.88
CA GLU A 148 -25.55 5.00 -11.18
C GLU A 148 -25.30 6.53 -11.07
N SER A 149 -25.61 7.14 -9.92
CA SER A 149 -25.41 8.57 -9.67
C SER A 149 -24.10 8.88 -8.96
N THR A 150 -23.43 7.85 -8.44
CA THR A 150 -22.26 7.99 -7.60
C THR A 150 -21.05 8.53 -8.36
N THR A 151 -20.32 9.45 -7.72
CA THR A 151 -19.11 10.10 -8.21
C THR A 151 -18.00 10.06 -7.16
N ALA A 152 -16.79 10.49 -7.54
CA ALA A 152 -15.66 10.64 -6.63
C ALA A 152 -15.95 11.59 -5.45
N GLN A 153 -16.79 12.60 -5.65
CA GLN A 153 -17.13 13.60 -4.64
C GLN A 153 -18.17 13.10 -3.64
N THR A 154 -19.01 12.14 -4.04
CA THR A 154 -20.15 11.68 -3.22
C THR A 154 -19.84 10.42 -2.43
N ASN A 155 -18.82 9.65 -2.81
CA ASN A 155 -18.53 8.36 -2.20
C ASN A 155 -17.01 8.12 -2.08
N PRO A 156 -16.48 7.92 -0.85
CA PRO A 156 -15.05 7.80 -0.60
C PRO A 156 -14.41 6.49 -1.11
N TYR A 157 -15.20 5.47 -1.45
CA TYR A 157 -14.71 4.22 -2.04
C TYR A 157 -14.52 4.33 -3.56
N TYR A 158 -15.21 5.27 -4.20
CA TYR A 158 -15.43 5.28 -5.64
C TYR A 158 -14.13 5.31 -6.45
N GLU A 159 -13.21 6.22 -6.14
CA GLU A 159 -11.93 6.33 -6.85
C GLU A 159 -11.07 5.09 -6.65
N ALA A 160 -10.98 4.58 -5.41
CA ALA A 160 -10.20 3.39 -5.10
C ALA A 160 -10.74 2.16 -5.84
N LEU A 161 -12.06 1.96 -5.86
CA LEU A 161 -12.66 0.82 -6.55
C LEU A 161 -12.52 0.93 -8.08
N ARG A 162 -12.70 2.13 -8.65
CA ARG A 162 -12.47 2.39 -10.09
C ARG A 162 -11.03 2.10 -10.52
N MET A 163 -10.06 2.59 -9.75
CA MET A 163 -8.65 2.31 -9.99
C MET A 163 -8.37 0.81 -9.91
N LEU A 164 -8.90 0.14 -8.89
CA LEU A 164 -8.72 -1.29 -8.71
C LEU A 164 -9.25 -2.08 -9.90
N THR A 165 -10.46 -1.78 -10.38
CA THR A 165 -11.06 -2.40 -11.58
C THR A 165 -10.13 -2.27 -12.79
N ALA A 166 -9.62 -1.06 -13.07
CA ALA A 166 -8.71 -0.85 -14.20
C ALA A 166 -7.40 -1.66 -14.07
N LEU A 167 -6.89 -1.85 -12.85
CA LEU A 167 -5.69 -2.67 -12.61
C LEU A 167 -5.94 -4.18 -12.80
N PHE A 168 -7.16 -4.65 -12.53
CA PHE A 168 -7.51 -6.05 -12.77
C PHE A 168 -7.49 -6.41 -14.25
N ASP A 169 -7.86 -5.46 -15.14
CA ASP A 169 -7.89 -5.63 -16.59
C ASP A 169 -6.49 -5.65 -17.24
N LEU A 170 -5.45 -5.22 -16.51
CA LEU A 170 -4.08 -5.25 -17.02
C LEU A 170 -3.53 -6.67 -17.14
N GLU A 171 -2.83 -6.94 -18.25
CA GLU A 171 -2.05 -8.16 -18.39
C GLU A 171 -1.00 -8.25 -17.27
N ARG A 172 -0.83 -9.46 -16.72
CA ARG A 172 0.21 -9.74 -15.74
C ARG A 172 1.56 -9.73 -16.45
N SER A 173 2.28 -8.63 -16.32
CA SER A 173 3.62 -8.43 -16.88
C SER A 173 4.52 -7.65 -15.92
N PHE A 174 5.83 -7.70 -16.16
CA PHE A 174 6.79 -6.88 -15.42
C PHE A 174 6.47 -5.38 -15.53
N GLU A 175 6.14 -4.90 -16.72
CA GLU A 175 5.79 -3.49 -16.96
C GLU A 175 4.55 -3.07 -16.17
N ASN A 176 3.47 -3.85 -16.25
CA ASN A 176 2.22 -3.53 -15.56
C ASN A 176 2.33 -3.71 -14.03
N SER A 177 3.29 -4.51 -13.55
CA SER A 177 3.54 -4.65 -12.10
C SER A 177 3.88 -3.31 -11.46
N ALA A 178 4.63 -2.44 -12.15
CA ALA A 178 4.95 -1.10 -11.68
C ALA A 178 3.72 -0.17 -11.69
N LYS A 179 2.79 -0.35 -12.63
CA LYS A 179 1.53 0.41 -12.66
C LYS A 179 0.64 0.02 -11.47
N CYS A 180 0.57 -1.27 -11.14
CA CYS A 180 -0.21 -1.76 -9.99
C CYS A 180 0.29 -1.22 -8.63
N THR A 181 1.59 -0.94 -8.46
CA THR A 181 2.10 -0.39 -7.19
C THR A 181 1.68 1.05 -6.94
N THR A 182 1.30 1.80 -7.99
CA THR A 182 0.87 3.21 -7.84
C THR A 182 -0.40 3.35 -7.01
N PHE A 183 -1.23 2.30 -6.94
CA PHE A 183 -2.52 2.28 -6.24
C PHE A 183 -2.45 2.82 -4.81
N ILE A 184 -1.52 2.31 -3.98
CA ILE A 184 -1.39 2.68 -2.57
C ILE A 184 -0.91 4.12 -2.37
N GLY A 185 -0.23 4.71 -3.36
CA GLY A 185 0.17 6.11 -3.34
C GLY A 185 -0.97 7.08 -3.67
N ARG A 186 -2.11 6.58 -4.17
CA ARG A 186 -3.20 7.40 -4.68
C ARG A 186 -4.38 7.55 -3.72
N PHE A 187 -4.41 6.80 -2.62
CA PHE A 187 -5.50 6.87 -1.65
C PHE A 187 -5.83 8.32 -1.23
N THR A 188 -7.12 8.62 -1.20
CA THR A 188 -7.63 9.88 -0.69
C THR A 188 -7.59 9.89 0.83
N THR A 189 -7.63 11.08 1.44
CA THR A 189 -7.70 11.20 2.89
C THR A 189 -8.93 10.50 3.47
N ASP A 190 -10.06 10.54 2.76
CA ASP A 190 -11.31 9.92 3.20
C ASP A 190 -11.23 8.38 3.12
N PHE A 191 -10.65 7.83 2.06
CA PHE A 191 -10.43 6.39 1.96
C PHE A 191 -9.44 5.90 3.02
N LEU A 192 -8.36 6.65 3.29
CA LEU A 192 -7.45 6.35 4.39
C LEU A 192 -8.15 6.42 5.77
N ALA A 193 -9.12 7.31 5.95
CA ALA A 193 -9.89 7.38 7.19
C ALA A 193 -10.77 6.15 7.40
N LEU A 194 -11.37 5.61 6.33
CA LEU A 194 -12.12 4.35 6.36
C LEU A 194 -11.23 3.16 6.69
N LEU A 195 -10.06 3.07 6.04
CA LEU A 195 -9.06 2.07 6.38
C LEU A 195 -8.69 2.18 7.85
N ARG A 196 -8.38 3.37 8.38
CA ARG A 196 -8.05 3.55 9.81
C ARG A 196 -9.17 3.08 10.75
N GLN A 197 -10.43 3.21 10.33
CA GLN A 197 -11.60 2.72 11.07
C GLN A 197 -11.84 1.21 10.91
N LYS A 198 -10.98 0.51 10.14
CA LYS A 198 -11.08 -0.91 9.83
C LYS A 198 -12.41 -1.24 9.15
N ASP A 199 -12.90 -0.30 8.34
CA ASP A 199 -14.15 -0.43 7.61
C ASP A 199 -14.11 -1.64 6.65
N PRO A 200 -15.06 -2.59 6.70
CA PRO A 200 -14.97 -3.82 5.93
C PRO A 200 -14.91 -3.64 4.40
N PRO A 201 -15.77 -2.82 3.75
CA PRO A 201 -15.61 -2.51 2.33
C PRO A 201 -14.24 -1.93 1.95
N ALA A 202 -13.71 -0.97 2.71
CA ALA A 202 -12.39 -0.40 2.46
C ALA A 202 -11.27 -1.45 2.58
N LEU A 203 -11.32 -2.28 3.62
CA LEU A 203 -10.38 -3.38 3.83
C LEU A 203 -10.43 -4.40 2.69
N LEU A 204 -11.61 -4.68 2.16
CA LEU A 204 -11.80 -5.56 1.01
C LEU A 204 -11.16 -5.01 -0.26
N ILE A 205 -11.37 -3.73 -0.58
CA ILE A 205 -10.71 -3.09 -1.73
C ILE A 205 -9.18 -3.20 -1.60
N LEU A 206 -8.65 -2.94 -0.40
CA LEU A 206 -7.22 -3.09 -0.15
C LEU A 206 -6.76 -4.55 -0.28
N ALA A 207 -7.54 -5.51 0.24
CA ALA A 207 -7.24 -6.94 0.14
C ALA A 207 -7.22 -7.42 -1.31
N GLN A 208 -8.19 -7.01 -2.14
CA GLN A 208 -8.20 -7.31 -3.57
C GLN A 208 -6.91 -6.85 -4.26
N TRP A 209 -6.48 -5.61 -3.98
CA TRP A 209 -5.21 -5.09 -4.50
C TRP A 209 -4.01 -5.88 -3.96
N ILE A 210 -3.99 -6.25 -2.69
CA ILE A 210 -2.94 -7.10 -2.12
C ILE A 210 -2.89 -8.45 -2.85
N GLY A 211 -4.04 -9.09 -3.06
CA GLY A 211 -4.14 -10.36 -3.79
C GLY A 211 -3.61 -10.22 -5.22
N LEU A 212 -4.00 -9.14 -5.90
CA LEU A 212 -3.49 -8.78 -7.22
C LEU A 212 -1.96 -8.69 -7.23
N MET A 213 -1.37 -7.95 -6.28
CA MET A 213 0.09 -7.83 -6.15
C MET A 213 0.77 -9.17 -5.86
N CYS A 214 0.14 -10.05 -5.08
CA CYS A 214 0.68 -11.38 -4.78
C CYS A 214 0.80 -12.24 -6.05
N THR A 215 -0.14 -12.13 -6.99
CA THR A 215 -0.02 -12.82 -8.30
C THR A 215 1.18 -12.35 -9.14
N MET A 216 1.71 -11.15 -8.84
CA MET A 216 2.81 -10.50 -9.56
C MET A 216 4.12 -10.51 -8.76
N SER A 217 4.15 -11.23 -7.64
CA SER A 217 5.23 -11.21 -6.63
C SER A 217 6.62 -11.55 -7.18
N HIS A 218 6.71 -12.38 -8.22
CA HIS A 218 7.97 -12.78 -8.84
C HIS A 218 8.69 -11.62 -9.56
N TRP A 219 7.95 -10.59 -10.02
CA TRP A 219 8.53 -9.38 -10.61
C TRP A 219 8.90 -8.32 -9.56
N GLN A 220 8.26 -8.35 -8.39
CA GLN A 220 8.44 -7.35 -7.33
C GLN A 220 8.58 -8.02 -5.94
N PRO A 221 9.61 -8.85 -5.74
CA PRO A 221 9.76 -9.65 -4.51
C PRO A 221 9.89 -8.81 -3.24
N TRP A 222 10.33 -7.55 -3.35
CA TRP A 222 10.46 -6.64 -2.21
C TRP A 222 9.12 -6.21 -1.61
N ILE A 223 8.03 -6.26 -2.37
CA ILE A 223 6.69 -5.83 -1.89
C ILE A 223 5.97 -6.99 -1.17
N PHE A 224 6.37 -8.23 -1.47
CA PHE A 224 5.66 -9.43 -1.11
C PHE A 224 5.56 -9.69 0.40
N GLY A 225 6.67 -9.57 1.14
CA GLY A 225 6.71 -9.97 2.55
C GLY A 225 5.71 -9.20 3.42
N ARG A 226 5.56 -7.90 3.14
CA ARG A 226 4.57 -7.04 3.79
C ARG A 226 3.16 -7.35 3.34
N LEU A 227 2.91 -7.34 2.04
CA LEU A 227 1.56 -7.41 1.51
C LEU A 227 0.90 -8.75 1.84
N VAL A 228 1.63 -9.87 1.78
CA VAL A 228 1.10 -11.17 2.20
C VAL A 228 0.70 -11.15 3.68
N THR A 229 1.57 -10.60 4.53
CA THR A 229 1.31 -10.53 5.98
C THR A 229 0.07 -9.70 6.29
N GLU A 230 -0.05 -8.53 5.66
CA GLU A 230 -1.22 -7.64 5.80
C GLU A 230 -2.48 -8.24 5.17
N GLY A 231 -2.35 -8.93 4.03
CA GLY A 231 -3.44 -9.63 3.35
C GLY A 231 -4.02 -10.74 4.22
N ILE A 232 -3.17 -11.59 4.79
CA ILE A 232 -3.57 -12.62 5.75
C ILE A 232 -4.28 -11.99 6.97
N ALA A 233 -3.72 -10.90 7.51
CA ALA A 233 -4.31 -10.22 8.65
C ALA A 233 -5.71 -9.66 8.34
N ILE A 234 -5.89 -9.04 7.17
CA ILE A 234 -7.21 -8.58 6.71
C ILE A 234 -8.16 -9.77 6.55
N CYS A 235 -7.70 -10.90 6.01
CA CYS A 235 -8.52 -12.11 5.91
C CYS A 235 -8.99 -12.60 7.27
N MET A 236 -8.08 -12.71 8.23
CA MET A 236 -8.40 -13.09 9.62
C MET A 236 -9.37 -12.09 10.27
N TYR A 237 -9.23 -10.80 9.99
CA TYR A 237 -10.11 -9.76 10.53
C TYR A 237 -11.54 -9.86 9.99
N LEU A 238 -11.68 -10.17 8.70
CA LEU A 238 -12.97 -10.21 7.98
C LEU A 238 -13.66 -11.58 7.99
N GLU A 239 -12.97 -12.66 8.39
CA GLU A 239 -13.46 -14.05 8.33
C GLU A 239 -14.85 -14.25 8.95
N HIS A 240 -15.14 -13.54 10.04
CA HIS A 240 -16.39 -13.69 10.80
C HIS A 240 -17.41 -12.59 10.48
N ASN A 241 -17.22 -11.84 9.40
CA ASN A 241 -18.19 -10.82 9.01
C ASN A 241 -19.50 -11.48 8.56
N PRO A 242 -20.67 -11.01 9.06
CA PRO A 242 -21.95 -11.62 8.74
C PRO A 242 -22.42 -11.41 7.28
N ASP A 243 -21.83 -10.46 6.55
CA ASP A 243 -22.22 -10.20 5.17
C ASP A 243 -21.65 -11.27 4.21
N PRO A 244 -22.49 -12.06 3.51
CA PRO A 244 -22.01 -13.13 2.64
C PRO A 244 -21.22 -12.62 1.43
N ARG A 245 -21.40 -11.36 1.01
CA ARG A 245 -20.60 -10.75 -0.07
C ARG A 245 -19.14 -10.65 0.33
N ILE A 246 -18.87 -10.35 1.61
CA ILE A 246 -17.52 -10.23 2.13
C ILE A 246 -16.80 -11.57 2.02
N SER A 247 -17.42 -12.66 2.46
CA SER A 247 -16.81 -14.00 2.34
C SER A 247 -16.50 -14.37 0.89
N ARG A 248 -17.40 -14.10 -0.07
CA ARG A 248 -17.17 -14.41 -1.49
C ARG A 248 -16.02 -13.60 -2.07
N LEU A 249 -16.05 -12.29 -1.87
CA LEU A 249 -15.02 -11.41 -2.40
C LEU A 249 -13.65 -11.70 -1.77
N MET A 250 -13.61 -12.16 -0.52
CA MET A 250 -12.38 -12.55 0.17
C MET A 250 -11.69 -13.79 -0.40
N GLU A 251 -12.36 -14.62 -1.23
CA GLU A 251 -11.79 -15.86 -1.77
C GLU A 251 -10.52 -15.62 -2.60
N PHE A 252 -10.56 -14.65 -3.51
CA PHE A 252 -9.41 -14.30 -4.34
C PHE A 252 -8.19 -13.84 -3.52
N PRO A 253 -8.29 -12.79 -2.67
CA PRO A 253 -7.14 -12.33 -1.91
C PRO A 253 -6.66 -13.36 -0.87
N ALA A 254 -7.56 -14.14 -0.27
CA ALA A 254 -7.19 -15.23 0.62
C ALA A 254 -6.33 -16.27 -0.11
N SER A 255 -6.78 -16.74 -1.27
CA SER A 255 -6.04 -17.70 -2.09
C SER A 255 -4.68 -17.14 -2.52
N ALA A 256 -4.65 -15.91 -3.03
CA ALA A 256 -3.43 -15.27 -3.52
C ALA A 256 -2.39 -15.04 -2.40
N CYS A 257 -2.83 -14.76 -1.17
CA CYS A 257 -1.95 -14.61 -0.01
C CYS A 257 -1.59 -15.94 0.68
N GLY A 258 -2.19 -17.07 0.26
CA GLY A 258 -1.99 -18.36 0.92
C GLY A 258 -2.73 -18.51 2.25
N TYR A 259 -3.79 -17.73 2.49
CA TYR A 259 -4.63 -17.88 3.67
C TYR A 259 -5.67 -19.00 3.46
N SER A 260 -5.70 -19.96 4.38
CA SER A 260 -6.72 -21.01 4.45
C SER A 260 -7.44 -20.94 5.79
N SER A 261 -8.72 -20.59 5.75
CA SER A 261 -9.61 -20.52 6.93
C SER A 261 -9.58 -21.82 7.78
N ARG A 262 -9.29 -22.98 7.17
CA ARG A 262 -9.27 -24.28 7.83
C ARG A 262 -8.10 -24.51 8.80
N GLU A 263 -7.02 -23.73 8.73
CA GLU A 263 -5.85 -23.89 9.62
C GLU A 263 -5.95 -23.08 10.92
N CYS A 264 -6.87 -22.11 11.02
CA CYS A 264 -7.01 -21.29 12.22
C CYS A 264 -7.80 -21.99 13.35
N SER A 265 -8.63 -22.99 13.04
CA SER A 265 -9.39 -23.76 14.03
C SER A 265 -8.54 -24.62 14.99
N THR A 266 -7.24 -24.79 14.72
CA THR A 266 -6.33 -25.60 15.56
C THR A 266 -5.09 -24.84 16.06
N SER A 267 -4.95 -23.55 15.77
CA SER A 267 -3.78 -22.75 16.16
C SER A 267 -3.95 -22.04 17.52
N PRO A 268 -2.97 -22.10 18.44
CA PRO A 268 -3.03 -21.44 19.75
C PRO A 268 -3.13 -19.89 19.69
N LEU A 269 -2.98 -19.29 18.50
CA LEU A 269 -3.14 -17.86 18.26
C LEU A 269 -4.58 -17.37 18.50
N ASN A 270 -5.60 -18.20 18.24
CA ASN A 270 -7.02 -17.85 18.45
C ASN A 270 -7.42 -17.77 19.94
N MET A 271 -6.67 -18.41 20.83
CA MET A 271 -6.90 -18.30 22.27
C MET A 271 -6.42 -16.94 22.79
N SER A 272 -5.32 -16.42 22.25
CA SER A 272 -4.69 -15.15 22.63
C SER A 272 -5.48 -13.92 22.17
N LEU A 273 -6.11 -13.99 20.99
CA LEU A 273 -6.94 -12.90 20.45
C LEU A 273 -8.28 -12.75 21.20
N ASN A 274 -8.87 -13.86 21.64
CA ASN A 274 -10.10 -13.83 22.46
C ASN A 274 -9.85 -13.29 23.87
N LEU A 275 -8.67 -13.52 24.45
CA LEU A 275 -8.28 -12.99 25.77
C LEU A 275 -8.03 -11.47 25.77
N LYS A 276 -7.72 -10.85 24.63
CA LYS A 276 -7.53 -9.39 24.50
C LYS A 276 -8.81 -8.62 24.18
N ARG A 277 -9.87 -9.29 23.72
CA ARG A 277 -11.18 -8.65 23.45
C ARG A 277 -12.12 -8.65 24.65
N SER A 278 -11.78 -9.38 25.71
CA SER A 278 -12.59 -9.51 26.95
C SER A 278 -12.05 -8.71 28.14
N ALA A 279 -11.07 -7.84 27.92
CA ALA A 279 -10.50 -6.92 28.92
C ALA A 279 -10.54 -5.48 28.38
#